data_AF-A0A564ZR99-F1
#
_entry.id   AF-A0A564ZR99-F1
#
_cell.length_a   1.000
_cell.length_b   1.000
_cell.length_c   1.000
_cell.angle_alpha   90.00
_cell.angle_beta   90.00
_cell.angle_gamma   90.00
#
_symmetry.space_group_name_H-M   'P 1'
#
loop_
_entity.id
_entity.type
_entity.pdbx_description
1 polymer ?
#
loop_
_entity_poly.entity_id
_entity_poly.type
_entity_poly.pdbx_seq_one_letter_code
_entity_poly.pdbx_strand_id
1 'polypeptide(L)'
;MEKNILWVIFYNFLFILLASCKDTHRSKPSRLKHDHNLLPNYANLMRDDQNGQNSEIRGDNINNHNKNHNDQNNHNGNNDNSINSEYLKTSHLQNSSAMVHLNDHKITTKPARYSYIQRSKIYAFNPNNKKIENINNELHSVPNSFVQYYVYTNLNVIVQKMRYISIIDEYNNIISLHLPYHARVYYLMELKNYSVAHKELQSYVYSYYDPQIDKVFKAAEKNGFVCENDINNLYNIVTHLENPEHYKNNRYNYSKDREKFQKQLSSVHGCLLTNHKQNYKDMIYADTTIFDYLHYIYCYPEDKCSSKYYRDMLNISMGKINEYEQKKKNEAINKIIDVHETGAYVMRKIKEELNPSLNSDVADFVIDEIKYIIERLNAHSEKIKCASDFIKHIYKEKVQNEISKNELESNYIVLSIHHGSFRFSTEHVIMLEEIFKSKEQILHNICSKFLNELKNKITALINSEYSSSKCTPIVSTCEEAKTSLESLRTSSTEKLGKHDLNSKPEIASVKQSYDGKMIKLAEAIKRAEEIINSVKDIVQFNTTETDTMKKETDRIISLNINPLSKDKMLLEVIDSIKKQKEKISENSNKIKESSDAADALKAEVEELKKGIDEDVNKILKPF
;
A
#
# COMPACT_ATOMS: atom_id res chain seq x y z
N MET A 1 -48.03 -27.32 -15.06
CA MET A 1 -47.94 -25.89 -15.45
C MET A 1 -46.46 -25.43 -15.47
N GLU A 2 -45.60 -26.03 -16.30
CA GLU A 2 -44.16 -26.12 -16.01
C GLU A 2 -43.21 -25.16 -16.76
N LYS A 3 -43.66 -24.39 -17.76
CA LYS A 3 -42.74 -23.62 -18.64
C LYS A 3 -41.95 -22.47 -17.98
N ASN A 4 -42.17 -22.20 -16.69
CA ASN A 4 -41.54 -21.08 -15.97
C ASN A 4 -40.32 -21.50 -15.12
N ILE A 5 -40.15 -22.77 -14.75
CA ILE A 5 -39.08 -23.19 -13.82
C ILE A 5 -37.69 -22.98 -14.43
N LEU A 6 -37.49 -23.36 -15.71
CA LEU A 6 -36.25 -23.10 -16.44
C LEU A 6 -35.95 -21.60 -16.56
N TRP A 7 -36.97 -20.74 -16.69
CA TRP A 7 -36.79 -19.29 -16.69
C TRP A 7 -36.38 -18.74 -15.33
N VAL A 8 -36.92 -19.27 -14.23
CA VAL A 8 -36.51 -18.88 -12.86
C VAL A 8 -35.06 -19.33 -12.58
N ILE A 9 -34.68 -20.54 -12.98
CA ILE A 9 -33.30 -21.03 -12.87
C ILE A 9 -32.36 -20.15 -13.71
N PHE A 10 -32.73 -19.83 -14.95
CA PHE A 10 -31.91 -18.99 -15.82
C PHE A 10 -31.79 -17.54 -15.30
N TYR A 11 -32.86 -16.96 -14.74
CA TYR A 11 -32.80 -15.66 -14.08
C TYR A 11 -31.95 -15.69 -12.81
N ASN A 12 -32.00 -16.75 -12.00
CA ASN A 12 -31.14 -16.89 -10.82
C ASN A 12 -29.65 -17.02 -11.23
N PHE A 13 -29.33 -17.81 -12.26
CA PHE A 13 -27.97 -17.84 -12.81
C PHE A 13 -27.53 -16.48 -13.36
N LEU A 14 -28.42 -15.73 -14.03
CA LEU A 14 -28.15 -14.36 -14.46
C LEU A 14 -27.90 -13.40 -13.28
N PHE A 15 -28.68 -13.48 -12.19
CA PHE A 15 -28.46 -12.68 -10.99
C PHE A 15 -27.18 -13.05 -10.24
N ILE A 16 -26.83 -14.34 -10.18
CA ILE A 16 -25.58 -14.82 -9.57
C ILE A 16 -24.36 -14.34 -10.39
N LEU A 17 -24.45 -14.35 -11.73
CA LEU A 17 -23.42 -13.77 -12.61
C LEU A 17 -23.39 -12.23 -12.60
N LEU A 18 -24.52 -11.57 -12.31
CA LEU A 18 -24.64 -10.12 -12.17
C LEU A 18 -24.39 -9.61 -10.73
N ALA A 19 -23.99 -10.47 -9.80
CA ALA A 19 -23.59 -10.10 -8.43
C ALA A 19 -22.25 -9.30 -8.36
N SER A 20 -21.76 -8.81 -9.49
CA SER A 20 -20.75 -7.74 -9.55
C SER A 20 -21.38 -6.40 -9.14
N CYS A 21 -21.32 -6.08 -7.84
CA CYS A 21 -21.75 -4.80 -7.29
C CYS A 21 -21.23 -3.60 -8.11
N LYS A 22 -22.14 -2.89 -8.78
CA LYS A 22 -21.84 -1.69 -9.57
C LYS A 22 -23.00 -0.69 -9.56
N ASP A 23 -23.43 -0.31 -8.36
CA ASP A 23 -24.32 0.85 -8.19
C ASP A 23 -23.53 2.14 -8.44
N THR A 24 -23.66 2.65 -9.67
CA THR A 24 -23.27 4.02 -10.03
C THR A 24 -24.50 4.79 -10.53
N HIS A 25 -24.62 6.05 -10.11
CA HIS A 25 -25.84 6.86 -10.22
C HIS A 25 -26.57 6.78 -11.58
N ARG A 26 -27.83 6.32 -11.56
CA ARG A 26 -28.74 6.37 -12.71
C ARG A 26 -29.14 7.81 -13.06
N SER A 27 -28.37 8.45 -13.93
CA SER A 27 -28.89 9.50 -14.82
C SER A 27 -29.66 8.86 -15.99
N LYS A 28 -30.50 9.64 -16.69
CA LYS A 28 -31.49 9.13 -17.66
C LYS A 28 -30.86 8.66 -18.98
N PRO A 29 -31.49 7.71 -19.70
CA PRO A 29 -30.86 7.00 -20.82
C PRO A 29 -30.73 7.86 -22.08
N SER A 30 -29.59 7.74 -22.75
CA SER A 30 -29.44 8.07 -24.18
C SER A 30 -29.67 6.80 -25.03
N ARG A 31 -30.08 6.97 -26.28
CA ARG A 31 -30.52 5.87 -27.15
C ARG A 31 -29.38 4.93 -27.52
N LEU A 32 -29.60 3.62 -27.35
CA LEU A 32 -28.87 2.58 -28.08
C LEU A 32 -29.05 2.81 -29.60
N LYS A 33 -27.94 2.85 -30.33
CA LYS A 33 -27.96 2.53 -31.77
C LYS A 33 -28.06 1.01 -31.93
N HIS A 34 -28.63 0.56 -33.04
CA HIS A 34 -28.62 -0.86 -33.39
C HIS A 34 -27.22 -1.35 -33.78
N ASP A 35 -27.12 -2.68 -33.80
CA ASP A 35 -26.17 -3.57 -34.50
C ASP A 35 -25.36 -4.47 -33.56
N HIS A 36 -25.32 -5.80 -33.75
CA HIS A 36 -26.09 -6.67 -34.64
C HIS A 36 -26.17 -8.10 -34.03
N ASN A 37 -27.06 -8.95 -34.55
CA ASN A 37 -27.50 -10.24 -33.98
C ASN A 37 -26.40 -11.22 -33.48
N LEU A 38 -26.59 -11.79 -32.28
CA LEU A 38 -25.97 -13.06 -31.85
C LEU A 38 -26.97 -13.96 -31.11
N LEU A 39 -27.66 -14.82 -31.85
CA LEU A 39 -28.44 -15.96 -31.35
C LEU A 39 -28.39 -17.11 -32.37
N PRO A 40 -27.75 -18.26 -32.06
CA PRO A 40 -27.95 -19.50 -32.81
C PRO A 40 -29.32 -20.11 -32.48
N ASN A 41 -30.02 -20.64 -33.48
CA ASN A 41 -31.34 -21.24 -33.29
C ASN A 41 -31.30 -22.60 -32.58
N TYR A 42 -32.38 -22.92 -31.86
CA TYR A 42 -32.69 -24.27 -31.40
C TYR A 42 -32.94 -25.20 -32.60
N ALA A 43 -32.00 -26.10 -32.91
CA ALA A 43 -32.21 -27.26 -33.78
C ALA A 43 -31.15 -28.34 -33.53
N ASN A 44 -31.45 -29.29 -32.62
CA ASN A 44 -30.96 -30.70 -32.60
C ASN A 44 -31.27 -31.39 -31.24
N LEU A 45 -32.56 -31.48 -30.89
CA LEU A 45 -33.07 -32.40 -29.87
C LEU A 45 -34.40 -32.97 -30.36
N MET A 46 -34.32 -33.89 -31.34
CA MET A 46 -35.40 -34.75 -31.84
C MET A 46 -34.85 -35.68 -32.92
N ARG A 47 -34.52 -36.93 -32.58
CA ARG A 47 -34.91 -38.10 -33.39
C ARG A 47 -34.72 -39.42 -32.66
N ASP A 48 -35.71 -40.29 -32.84
CA ASP A 48 -35.77 -41.66 -32.36
C ASP A 48 -35.04 -42.66 -33.29
N ASP A 49 -35.22 -43.94 -32.98
CA ASP A 49 -34.70 -45.15 -33.60
C ASP A 49 -34.83 -45.30 -35.14
N GLN A 50 -34.22 -46.40 -35.60
CA GLN A 50 -34.49 -47.20 -36.81
C GLN A 50 -33.60 -46.99 -38.04
N ASN A 51 -32.78 -48.02 -38.28
CA ASN A 51 -32.49 -48.68 -39.56
C ASN A 51 -32.87 -47.96 -40.88
N GLY A 52 -31.87 -47.64 -41.71
CA GLY A 52 -32.06 -47.27 -43.12
C GLY A 52 -30.76 -47.41 -43.91
N GLN A 53 -30.78 -48.22 -44.98
CA GLN A 53 -29.62 -48.48 -45.85
C GLN A 53 -29.42 -47.38 -46.91
N ASN A 54 -28.21 -47.35 -47.51
CA ASN A 54 -27.89 -46.79 -48.84
C ASN A 54 -27.92 -45.24 -48.98
N SER A 55 -27.13 -44.60 -49.85
CA SER A 55 -26.08 -45.05 -50.79
C SER A 55 -25.24 -43.86 -51.32
N GLU A 56 -23.93 -44.06 -51.56
CA GLU A 56 -23.10 -43.42 -52.63
C GLU A 56 -22.99 -41.85 -52.63
N ILE A 57 -22.06 -41.11 -53.28
CA ILE A 57 -20.79 -41.28 -54.03
C ILE A 57 -20.10 -39.88 -53.97
N ARG A 58 -18.78 -39.58 -53.92
CA ARG A 58 -17.44 -40.22 -53.94
C ARG A 58 -16.54 -39.46 -52.93
N GLY A 59 -15.28 -39.80 -52.64
CA GLY A 59 -14.43 -40.92 -53.09
C GLY A 59 -13.09 -40.43 -53.68
N ASP A 60 -11.97 -40.97 -53.19
CA ASP A 60 -10.68 -41.05 -53.89
C ASP A 60 -9.82 -42.17 -53.27
N ASN A 61 -9.08 -42.92 -54.10
CA ASN A 61 -8.35 -44.14 -53.70
C ASN A 61 -6.83 -43.95 -53.75
N ILE A 62 -6.10 -44.52 -52.78
CA ILE A 62 -4.87 -45.28 -53.06
C ILE A 62 -4.87 -46.55 -52.20
N ASN A 63 -4.59 -47.69 -52.82
CA ASN A 63 -4.55 -49.01 -52.17
C ASN A 63 -3.17 -49.30 -51.55
N ASN A 64 -3.12 -50.17 -50.54
CA ASN A 64 -2.58 -51.51 -50.81
C ASN A 64 -3.09 -52.61 -49.86
N HIS A 65 -3.10 -53.85 -50.36
CA HIS A 65 -3.51 -55.05 -49.61
C HIS A 65 -2.31 -55.73 -48.95
N ASN A 66 -2.57 -56.47 -47.85
CA ASN A 66 -2.32 -57.90 -47.90
C ASN A 66 -3.34 -58.69 -47.07
N LYS A 67 -3.52 -59.98 -47.39
CA LYS A 67 -4.51 -60.90 -46.80
C LYS A 67 -3.82 -62.19 -46.33
N ASN A 68 -4.63 -63.13 -45.82
CA ASN A 68 -4.38 -64.57 -45.59
C ASN A 68 -3.84 -64.92 -44.19
N HIS A 69 -4.28 -66.01 -43.53
CA HIS A 69 -5.50 -66.83 -43.68
C HIS A 69 -5.57 -67.82 -42.49
N ASN A 70 -6.79 -68.15 -42.00
CA ASN A 70 -7.28 -69.48 -41.57
C ASN A 70 -6.47 -70.34 -40.53
N ASP A 71 -7.00 -71.37 -39.85
CA ASP A 71 -8.34 -71.98 -39.84
C ASP A 71 -8.60 -72.80 -38.54
N GLN A 72 -9.85 -73.23 -38.33
CA GLN A 72 -10.28 -74.49 -37.65
C GLN A 72 -10.03 -74.66 -36.12
N ASN A 73 -11.06 -74.93 -35.28
CA ASN A 73 -11.82 -76.20 -35.03
C ASN A 73 -11.04 -77.24 -34.16
N ASN A 74 -11.62 -78.01 -33.22
CA ASN A 74 -13.01 -78.13 -32.71
C ASN A 74 -13.07 -78.88 -31.35
N HIS A 75 -14.11 -78.65 -30.53
CA HIS A 75 -14.67 -79.54 -29.46
C HIS A 75 -13.70 -80.03 -28.32
N ASN A 76 -14.12 -80.54 -27.14
CA ASN A 76 -15.40 -80.67 -26.43
C ASN A 76 -15.17 -80.71 -24.89
N GLY A 77 -16.22 -80.55 -24.06
CA GLY A 77 -16.30 -81.24 -22.75
C GLY A 77 -16.27 -80.43 -21.44
N ASN A 78 -17.47 -80.07 -20.95
CA ASN A 78 -17.91 -79.89 -19.55
C ASN A 78 -17.30 -78.82 -18.61
N ASN A 79 -18.20 -78.30 -17.75
CA ASN A 79 -17.93 -77.52 -16.52
C ASN A 79 -17.21 -78.42 -15.47
N ASP A 80 -16.49 -77.91 -14.46
CA ASP A 80 -16.94 -76.94 -13.44
C ASP A 80 -15.86 -75.98 -12.89
N ASN A 81 -16.36 -74.82 -12.43
CA ASN A 81 -15.83 -73.94 -11.37
C ASN A 81 -14.39 -73.38 -11.42
N SER A 82 -14.33 -72.14 -11.92
CA SER A 82 -13.86 -70.94 -11.21
C SER A 82 -12.35 -70.60 -11.05
N ILE A 83 -12.00 -69.45 -11.63
CA ILE A 83 -11.18 -68.36 -11.06
C ILE A 83 -9.70 -68.69 -10.74
N ASN A 84 -8.82 -68.52 -11.74
CA ASN A 84 -7.98 -67.31 -11.86
C ASN A 84 -7.00 -67.43 -13.06
N SER A 85 -6.97 -66.42 -13.92
CA SER A 85 -5.96 -66.28 -14.98
C SER A 85 -4.90 -65.26 -14.59
N GLU A 86 -3.72 -65.73 -14.22
CA GLU A 86 -2.53 -64.88 -14.05
C GLU A 86 -1.60 -65.02 -15.28
N TYR A 87 -0.76 -63.99 -15.48
CA TYR A 87 0.57 -64.04 -16.13
C TYR A 87 0.79 -63.92 -17.65
N LEU A 88 1.61 -62.89 -17.97
CA LEU A 88 2.66 -62.83 -19.02
C LEU A 88 2.19 -62.72 -20.49
N LYS A 89 2.93 -62.15 -21.46
CA LYS A 89 4.26 -61.47 -21.59
C LYS A 89 4.16 -60.52 -22.82
N THR A 90 5.09 -59.69 -23.34
CA THR A 90 6.55 -59.40 -23.27
C THR A 90 6.74 -58.01 -23.96
N SER A 91 7.83 -57.22 -23.98
CA SER A 91 9.17 -57.15 -23.34
C SER A 91 9.83 -55.78 -23.68
N HIS A 92 11.08 -55.55 -23.21
CA HIS A 92 12.04 -54.49 -23.60
C HIS A 92 11.87 -53.12 -22.88
N LEU A 93 12.89 -52.49 -22.25
CA LEU A 93 14.31 -52.85 -22.04
C LEU A 93 14.79 -52.60 -20.58
N GLN A 94 15.82 -53.38 -20.18
CA GLN A 94 16.98 -53.08 -19.28
C GLN A 94 16.79 -52.13 -18.07
N ASN A 95 16.96 -52.54 -16.80
CA ASN A 95 18.19 -52.99 -16.08
C ASN A 95 19.33 -51.96 -16.01
N SER A 96 20.03 -51.70 -14.88
CA SER A 96 20.14 -52.50 -13.63
C SER A 96 20.61 -51.73 -12.35
N SER A 97 20.05 -52.13 -11.19
CA SER A 97 20.68 -52.28 -9.85
C SER A 97 21.27 -51.05 -9.10
N ALA A 98 21.39 -51.04 -7.76
CA ALA A 98 21.27 -52.08 -6.71
C ALA A 98 20.30 -51.63 -5.58
N MET A 99 19.46 -52.48 -4.98
CA MET A 99 19.72 -53.48 -3.90
C MET A 99 20.37 -52.90 -2.63
N VAL A 100 19.93 -53.23 -1.41
CA VAL A 100 19.88 -54.58 -0.79
C VAL A 100 18.53 -54.95 -0.13
N HIS A 101 18.29 -56.26 0.05
CA HIS A 101 17.13 -56.89 0.71
C HIS A 101 16.98 -56.61 2.22
N LEU A 102 15.76 -56.84 2.73
CA LEU A 102 15.50 -57.31 4.11
C LEU A 102 14.86 -58.70 4.06
N ASN A 103 15.26 -59.58 4.98
CA ASN A 103 14.79 -60.97 5.08
C ASN A 103 13.62 -61.11 6.06
N ASP A 104 12.85 -62.20 5.92
CA ASP A 104 11.86 -62.64 6.90
C ASP A 104 12.46 -62.78 8.31
N HIS A 105 11.94 -62.03 9.28
CA HIS A 105 12.17 -62.28 10.71
C HIS A 105 10.88 -62.15 11.52
N LYS A 106 10.80 -62.94 12.59
CA LYS A 106 9.54 -63.35 13.24
C LYS A 106 8.83 -62.23 13.99
N ILE A 107 7.49 -62.28 13.97
CA ILE A 107 6.61 -61.55 14.88
C ILE A 107 7.06 -61.78 16.32
N THR A 108 7.33 -60.70 17.06
CA THR A 108 7.59 -60.74 18.51
C THR A 108 6.78 -59.66 19.22
N THR A 109 5.81 -60.08 20.02
CA THR A 109 4.81 -59.21 20.65
C THR A 109 5.29 -58.66 22.00
N LYS A 110 5.97 -57.50 21.99
CA LYS A 110 6.05 -56.60 23.17
C LYS A 110 5.94 -55.13 22.75
N PRO A 111 5.07 -54.32 23.38
CA PRO A 111 4.86 -52.92 23.02
C PRO A 111 5.98 -52.02 23.58
N ALA A 112 6.48 -51.09 22.79
CA ALA A 112 7.56 -50.18 23.19
C ALA A 112 7.29 -48.71 22.80
N ARG A 113 6.83 -47.95 23.81
CA ARG A 113 7.03 -46.50 24.00
C ARG A 113 6.46 -45.52 22.94
N TYR A 114 5.43 -44.80 23.40
CA TYR A 114 4.96 -43.50 22.91
C TYR A 114 6.07 -42.59 22.34
N SER A 115 5.92 -42.18 21.08
CA SER A 115 6.47 -40.91 20.59
C SER A 115 5.56 -39.77 21.06
N TYR A 116 6.10 -38.85 21.87
CA TYR A 116 5.32 -37.73 22.41
C TYR A 116 5.01 -36.71 21.30
N ILE A 117 3.72 -36.42 21.10
CA ILE A 117 3.30 -35.20 20.38
C ILE A 117 3.64 -34.01 21.27
N GLN A 118 4.72 -33.29 20.95
CA GLN A 118 5.12 -32.08 21.65
C GLN A 118 4.21 -30.91 21.24
N ARG A 119 2.96 -30.91 21.74
CA ARG A 119 2.00 -29.81 21.54
C ARG A 119 2.61 -28.49 21.99
N SER A 120 2.57 -27.49 21.12
CA SER A 120 2.95 -26.11 21.43
C SER A 120 2.02 -25.53 22.52
N LYS A 121 2.57 -25.33 23.73
CA LYS A 121 1.84 -24.71 24.84
C LYS A 121 1.70 -23.19 24.65
N ILE A 122 0.75 -22.79 23.81
CA ILE A 122 0.28 -21.39 23.73
C ILE A 122 -1.15 -21.27 24.26
N TYR A 123 -1.99 -22.31 24.09
CA TYR A 123 -3.33 -22.39 24.68
C TYR A 123 -3.52 -23.71 25.41
N ALA A 124 -3.33 -23.69 26.74
CA ALA A 124 -3.61 -24.81 27.63
C ALA A 124 -4.54 -24.33 28.75
N PHE A 125 -5.83 -24.68 28.64
CA PHE A 125 -6.84 -24.36 29.63
C PHE A 125 -6.57 -25.10 30.95
N ASN A 126 -6.77 -24.45 32.09
CA ASN A 126 -6.43 -25.00 33.41
C ASN A 126 -7.65 -25.73 34.03
N PRO A 127 -7.68 -27.07 34.13
CA PRO A 127 -8.89 -27.84 34.38
C PRO A 127 -9.21 -27.99 35.89
N ASN A 128 -9.40 -26.86 36.58
CA ASN A 128 -9.67 -26.82 38.03
C ASN A 128 -11.09 -26.30 38.37
N ASN A 129 -12.13 -26.95 37.83
CA ASN A 129 -13.37 -27.17 38.59
C ASN A 129 -14.28 -28.26 38.00
N LYS A 130 -15.02 -28.96 38.85
CA LYS A 130 -15.89 -30.09 38.46
C LYS A 130 -17.28 -29.62 38.02
N LYS A 131 -17.58 -29.65 36.73
CA LYS A 131 -18.93 -29.91 36.19
C LYS A 131 -18.83 -30.73 34.90
N ILE A 132 -19.29 -31.98 34.95
CA ILE A 132 -19.17 -32.94 33.82
C ILE A 132 -20.16 -32.63 32.68
N GLU A 133 -21.24 -31.91 32.97
CA GLU A 133 -22.33 -31.59 32.02
C GLU A 133 -21.87 -30.78 30.79
N ASN A 134 -20.83 -29.94 30.89
CA ASN A 134 -20.34 -29.17 29.74
C ASN A 134 -19.60 -30.03 28.69
N ILE A 135 -19.00 -31.16 29.09
CA ILE A 135 -18.10 -31.93 28.23
C ILE A 135 -18.84 -32.53 27.03
N ASN A 136 -20.11 -32.92 27.21
CA ASN A 136 -20.93 -33.47 26.13
C ASN A 136 -21.39 -32.42 25.10
N ASN A 137 -21.46 -31.14 25.48
CA ASN A 137 -21.76 -30.06 24.54
C ASN A 137 -20.51 -29.67 23.73
N GLU A 138 -19.32 -29.71 24.34
CA GLU A 138 -18.05 -29.43 23.66
C GLU A 138 -17.59 -30.59 22.75
N LEU A 139 -18.01 -31.83 23.02
CA LEU A 139 -17.80 -32.99 22.13
C LEU A 139 -18.51 -32.89 20.77
N HIS A 140 -19.44 -31.95 20.60
CA HIS A 140 -20.04 -31.59 19.31
C HIS A 140 -19.39 -30.37 18.64
N SER A 141 -18.28 -29.85 19.17
CA SER A 141 -17.42 -28.94 18.39
C SER A 141 -16.91 -29.69 17.14
N VAL A 142 -17.22 -29.15 15.95
CA VAL A 142 -16.74 -29.71 14.69
C VAL A 142 -15.20 -29.74 14.76
N PRO A 143 -14.55 -30.91 14.59
CA PRO A 143 -13.10 -31.01 14.73
C PRO A 143 -12.44 -30.10 13.72
N ASN A 144 -11.61 -29.17 14.20
CA ASN A 144 -10.95 -28.08 13.45
C ASN A 144 -10.68 -28.44 11.97
N SER A 145 -11.64 -28.12 11.09
CA SER A 145 -11.55 -28.36 9.64
C SER A 145 -10.67 -27.33 8.93
N PHE A 146 -9.67 -26.82 9.66
CA PHE A 146 -8.45 -26.29 9.07
C PHE A 146 -7.72 -27.44 8.39
N VAL A 147 -8.15 -27.74 7.17
CA VAL A 147 -7.29 -28.35 6.16
C VAL A 147 -6.12 -27.39 5.96
N GLN A 148 -5.07 -27.59 6.76
CA GLN A 148 -3.73 -27.15 6.41
C GLN A 148 -3.39 -27.92 5.13
N TYR A 149 -3.68 -27.29 3.99
CA TYR A 149 -3.12 -27.70 2.72
C TYR A 149 -1.60 -27.70 2.95
N TYR A 150 -0.97 -28.87 2.91
CA TYR A 150 0.48 -28.96 2.93
C TYR A 150 0.95 -28.50 1.55
N VAL A 151 1.07 -27.18 1.41
CA VAL A 151 1.37 -26.52 0.15
C VAL A 151 2.84 -26.81 -0.20
N TYR A 152 3.08 -27.95 -0.84
CA TYR A 152 4.29 -28.24 -1.59
C TYR A 152 4.36 -27.41 -2.89
N THR A 153 4.09 -26.10 -2.81
CA THR A 153 4.37 -25.16 -3.90
C THR A 153 5.88 -25.08 -4.07
N ASN A 154 6.39 -25.69 -5.13
CA ASN A 154 7.71 -25.36 -5.70
C ASN A 154 7.67 -23.98 -6.41
N LEU A 155 6.88 -23.03 -5.90
CA LEU A 155 6.89 -21.65 -6.39
C LEU A 155 8.14 -20.95 -5.86
N ASN A 156 8.86 -20.36 -6.80
CA ASN A 156 10.06 -19.60 -6.58
C ASN A 156 9.88 -18.55 -5.47
N VAL A 157 10.90 -18.39 -4.62
CA VAL A 157 10.98 -17.36 -3.56
C VAL A 157 10.69 -15.95 -4.10
N ILE A 158 10.98 -15.71 -5.38
CA ILE A 158 10.66 -14.47 -6.08
C ILE A 158 9.14 -14.24 -6.19
N VAL A 159 8.34 -15.27 -6.54
CA VAL A 159 6.87 -15.17 -6.60
C VAL A 159 6.29 -14.85 -5.22
N GLN A 160 6.85 -15.43 -4.15
CA GLN A 160 6.47 -15.11 -2.77
C GLN A 160 6.79 -13.66 -2.37
N LYS A 161 7.80 -13.02 -2.94
CA LYS A 161 8.05 -11.57 -2.76
C LYS A 161 7.09 -10.70 -3.57
N MET A 162 6.66 -11.18 -4.75
CA MET A 162 5.70 -10.49 -5.63
C MET A 162 4.23 -10.85 -5.38
N ARG A 163 3.92 -11.55 -4.29
CA ARG A 163 2.55 -11.99 -3.92
C ARG A 163 1.50 -10.88 -3.78
N TYR A 164 1.91 -9.61 -3.68
CA TYR A 164 1.00 -8.44 -3.65
C TYR A 164 0.52 -7.99 -5.03
N ILE A 165 1.10 -8.51 -6.11
CA ILE A 165 0.64 -8.24 -7.47
C ILE A 165 -0.66 -9.02 -7.72
N SER A 166 -1.73 -8.28 -8.02
CA SER A 166 -3.03 -8.83 -8.40
C SER A 166 -3.74 -7.93 -9.43
N ILE A 167 -4.51 -8.56 -10.32
CA ILE A 167 -5.26 -7.89 -11.39
C ILE A 167 -6.75 -8.28 -11.30
N ILE A 168 -7.62 -7.38 -11.75
CA ILE A 168 -9.09 -7.55 -11.69
C ILE A 168 -9.58 -7.96 -13.08
N ASP A 169 -10.42 -9.00 -13.17
CA ASP A 169 -11.03 -9.44 -14.43
C ASP A 169 -12.32 -8.67 -14.79
N GLU A 170 -12.89 -8.97 -15.95
CA GLU A 170 -14.10 -8.32 -16.46
C GLU A 170 -15.39 -8.60 -15.65
N TYR A 171 -15.36 -9.61 -14.76
CA TYR A 171 -16.43 -9.95 -13.82
C TYR A 171 -16.13 -9.43 -12.39
N ASN A 172 -15.11 -8.58 -12.24
CA ASN A 172 -14.63 -8.06 -10.96
C ASN A 172 -14.09 -9.16 -10.02
N ASN A 173 -13.56 -10.27 -10.54
CA ASN A 173 -12.78 -11.22 -9.73
C ASN A 173 -11.34 -10.72 -9.58
N ILE A 174 -10.69 -11.04 -8.45
CA ILE A 174 -9.28 -10.73 -8.20
C ILE A 174 -8.44 -11.96 -8.51
N ILE A 175 -7.57 -11.85 -9.51
CA ILE A 175 -6.55 -12.83 -9.88
C ILE A 175 -5.26 -12.43 -9.15
N SER A 176 -4.74 -13.30 -8.28
CA SER A 176 -3.65 -12.97 -7.35
C SER A 176 -2.46 -13.92 -7.47
N LEU A 177 -1.26 -13.42 -7.14
CA LEU A 177 -0.07 -14.24 -6.90
C LEU A 177 0.00 -14.79 -5.46
N HIS A 178 -0.84 -14.30 -4.55
CA HIS A 178 -0.96 -14.86 -3.20
C HIS A 178 -1.97 -16.01 -3.17
N LEU A 179 -1.65 -17.07 -2.41
CA LEU A 179 -2.53 -18.22 -2.19
C LEU A 179 -3.92 -17.79 -1.67
N PRO A 180 -5.01 -18.47 -2.08
CA PRO A 180 -5.11 -19.58 -3.03
C PRO A 180 -5.28 -19.10 -4.49
N TYR A 181 -4.69 -17.97 -4.86
CA TYR A 181 -4.69 -17.31 -6.19
C TYR A 181 -6.04 -16.77 -6.67
N HIS A 182 -7.15 -17.40 -6.31
CA HIS A 182 -8.50 -16.99 -6.68
C HIS A 182 -9.55 -17.37 -5.62
N ALA A 183 -10.49 -16.47 -5.33
CA ALA A 183 -11.50 -16.65 -4.27
C ALA A 183 -12.39 -17.90 -4.44
N ARG A 184 -12.58 -18.37 -5.68
CA ARG A 184 -13.38 -19.57 -5.98
C ARG A 184 -12.85 -20.83 -5.29
N VAL A 185 -11.53 -20.93 -5.03
CA VAL A 185 -10.98 -22.06 -4.28
C VAL A 185 -11.57 -22.14 -2.87
N TYR A 186 -11.62 -21.03 -2.13
CA TYR A 186 -12.22 -21.04 -0.78
C TYR A 186 -13.71 -21.25 -0.80
N TYR A 187 -14.44 -20.69 -1.77
CA TYR A 187 -15.88 -20.94 -1.90
C TYR A 187 -16.18 -22.45 -2.11
N LEU A 188 -15.44 -23.14 -2.99
CA LEU A 188 -15.61 -24.59 -3.19
C LEU A 188 -15.17 -25.41 -1.96
N MET A 189 -14.14 -24.97 -1.23
CA MET A 189 -13.77 -25.58 0.05
C MET A 189 -14.86 -25.43 1.13
N GLU A 190 -15.56 -24.29 1.18
CA GLU A 190 -16.67 -24.10 2.11
C GLU A 190 -17.91 -24.92 1.66
N LEU A 191 -18.21 -25.03 0.36
CA LEU A 191 -19.21 -26.00 -0.13
C LEU A 191 -18.88 -27.45 0.25
N LYS A 192 -17.60 -27.85 0.13
CA LYS A 192 -17.14 -29.15 0.65
C LYS A 192 -17.41 -29.27 2.15
N ASN A 193 -17.01 -28.28 2.95
CA ASN A 193 -17.23 -28.29 4.40
C ASN A 193 -18.71 -28.51 4.73
N TYR A 194 -19.60 -27.83 4.02
CA TYR A 194 -21.05 -27.93 4.25
C TYR A 194 -21.61 -29.30 3.81
N SER A 195 -21.05 -29.86 2.74
CA SER A 195 -21.48 -31.14 2.16
C SER A 195 -21.07 -32.34 3.02
N VAL A 196 -19.88 -32.33 3.62
CA VAL A 196 -19.36 -33.44 4.47
C VAL A 196 -20.27 -33.78 5.66
N ALA A 197 -21.08 -32.84 6.13
CA ALA A 197 -22.04 -33.08 7.22
C ALA A 197 -23.23 -33.98 6.81
N HIS A 198 -23.58 -34.00 5.52
CA HIS A 198 -24.61 -34.87 4.95
C HIS A 198 -23.97 -36.22 4.59
N LYS A 199 -24.39 -37.30 5.24
CA LYS A 199 -23.73 -38.63 5.12
C LYS A 199 -23.75 -39.16 3.70
N GLU A 200 -24.88 -38.94 3.02
CA GLU A 200 -25.16 -39.24 1.63
C GLU A 200 -24.26 -38.49 0.64
N LEU A 201 -23.66 -37.36 1.04
CA LEU A 201 -22.70 -36.61 0.23
C LEU A 201 -21.24 -37.01 0.47
N GLN A 202 -20.92 -37.76 1.52
CA GLN A 202 -19.52 -38.02 1.91
C GLN A 202 -18.72 -38.77 0.84
N SER A 203 -19.33 -39.76 0.16
CA SER A 203 -18.73 -40.42 -1.00
C SER A 203 -18.50 -39.46 -2.16
N TYR A 204 -19.51 -38.64 -2.50
CA TYR A 204 -19.42 -37.66 -3.59
C TYR A 204 -18.37 -36.58 -3.31
N VAL A 205 -18.17 -36.18 -2.06
CA VAL A 205 -17.11 -35.24 -1.66
C VAL A 205 -15.73 -35.78 -2.01
N TYR A 206 -15.39 -36.99 -1.57
CA TYR A 206 -14.07 -37.57 -1.82
C TYR A 206 -13.88 -37.94 -3.30
N SER A 207 -14.93 -38.42 -3.98
CA SER A 207 -14.84 -38.86 -5.38
C SER A 207 -14.90 -37.71 -6.40
N TYR A 208 -15.53 -36.57 -6.07
CA TYR A 208 -15.77 -35.50 -7.05
C TYR A 208 -15.43 -34.09 -6.52
N TYR A 209 -15.76 -33.72 -5.28
CA TYR A 209 -15.48 -32.36 -4.79
C TYR A 209 -13.97 -32.12 -4.69
N ASP A 210 -13.23 -33.03 -4.03
CA ASP A 210 -11.78 -32.88 -3.86
C ASP A 210 -11.02 -32.85 -5.20
N PRO A 211 -11.28 -33.76 -6.17
CA PRO A 211 -10.68 -33.67 -7.51
C PRO A 211 -11.04 -32.40 -8.29
N GLN A 212 -12.20 -31.76 -8.04
CA GLN A 212 -12.54 -30.49 -8.71
C GLN A 212 -11.90 -29.29 -7.99
N ILE A 213 -11.87 -29.26 -6.65
CA ILE A 213 -11.16 -28.23 -5.87
C ILE A 213 -9.67 -28.21 -6.23
N ASP A 214 -9.02 -29.38 -6.32
CA ASP A 214 -7.62 -29.52 -6.73
C ASP A 214 -7.37 -29.01 -8.16
N LYS A 215 -8.28 -29.28 -9.11
CA LYS A 215 -8.21 -28.70 -10.47
C LYS A 215 -8.35 -27.18 -10.46
N VAL A 216 -9.30 -26.61 -9.71
CA VAL A 216 -9.48 -25.14 -9.64
C VAL A 216 -8.27 -24.47 -8.98
N PHE A 217 -7.70 -25.09 -7.94
CA PHE A 217 -6.45 -24.63 -7.34
C PHE A 217 -5.30 -24.64 -8.35
N LYS A 218 -5.05 -25.77 -9.03
CA LYS A 218 -3.99 -25.91 -10.05
C LYS A 218 -4.20 -25.02 -11.26
N ALA A 219 -5.45 -24.80 -11.69
CA ALA A 219 -5.81 -23.87 -12.76
C ALA A 219 -5.46 -22.41 -12.39
N ALA A 220 -5.66 -22.02 -11.12
CA ALA A 220 -5.31 -20.70 -10.64
C ALA A 220 -3.79 -20.55 -10.37
N GLU A 221 -3.14 -21.56 -9.80
CA GLU A 221 -1.68 -21.65 -9.59
C GLU A 221 -0.91 -21.55 -10.91
N LYS A 222 -1.39 -22.25 -11.95
CA LYS A 222 -0.85 -22.24 -13.32
C LYS A 222 -0.76 -20.82 -13.90
N ASN A 223 -1.67 -19.90 -13.53
CA ASN A 223 -1.58 -18.50 -13.95
C ASN A 223 -0.28 -17.84 -13.45
N GLY A 224 0.11 -18.11 -12.20
CA GLY A 224 1.37 -17.62 -11.63
C GLY A 224 2.60 -18.32 -12.24
N PHE A 225 2.53 -19.65 -12.41
CA PHE A 225 3.63 -20.44 -12.97
C PHE A 225 3.98 -20.06 -14.41
N VAL A 226 2.99 -19.93 -15.31
CA VAL A 226 3.22 -19.56 -16.71
C VAL A 226 3.81 -18.14 -16.83
N CYS A 227 3.50 -17.25 -15.88
CA CYS A 227 4.01 -15.88 -15.84
C CYS A 227 5.33 -15.74 -15.06
N GLU A 228 6.00 -16.81 -14.64
CA GLU A 228 7.21 -16.74 -13.81
C GLU A 228 8.31 -15.85 -14.42
N ASN A 229 8.53 -15.90 -15.74
CA ASN A 229 9.54 -15.07 -16.40
C ASN A 229 9.25 -13.56 -16.25
N ASP A 230 7.99 -13.13 -16.44
CA ASP A 230 7.60 -11.73 -16.28
C ASP A 230 7.64 -11.30 -14.80
N ILE A 231 7.26 -12.19 -13.88
CA ILE A 231 7.36 -11.96 -12.43
C ILE A 231 8.82 -11.82 -11.98
N ASN A 232 9.73 -12.64 -12.53
CA ASN A 232 11.17 -12.55 -12.28
C ASN A 232 11.76 -11.26 -12.86
N ASN A 233 11.33 -10.84 -14.06
CA ASN A 233 11.73 -9.56 -14.65
C ASN A 233 11.24 -8.36 -13.81
N LEU A 234 9.99 -8.40 -13.33
CA LEU A 234 9.41 -7.40 -12.43
C LEU A 234 10.14 -7.37 -11.08
N TYR A 235 10.48 -8.52 -10.51
CA TYR A 235 11.25 -8.59 -9.28
C TYR A 235 12.65 -7.98 -9.40
N ASN A 236 13.36 -8.29 -10.49
CA ASN A 236 14.69 -7.73 -10.72
C ASN A 236 14.64 -6.20 -10.86
N ILE A 237 13.67 -5.66 -11.63
CA ILE A 237 13.58 -4.20 -11.82
C ILE A 237 13.13 -3.46 -10.56
N VAL A 238 12.20 -4.02 -9.76
CA VAL A 238 11.84 -3.44 -8.45
C VAL A 238 13.03 -3.47 -7.49
N THR A 239 13.76 -4.59 -7.41
CA THR A 239 14.95 -4.71 -6.53
C THR A 239 16.03 -3.68 -6.88
N HIS A 240 16.24 -3.42 -8.19
CA HIS A 240 17.14 -2.37 -8.68
C HIS A 240 16.65 -0.95 -8.33
N LEU A 241 15.34 -0.70 -8.42
CA LEU A 241 14.73 0.61 -8.17
C LEU A 241 14.64 0.95 -6.68
N GLU A 242 14.52 -0.03 -5.79
CA GLU A 242 14.56 0.16 -4.33
C GLU A 242 15.99 0.39 -3.80
N ASN A 243 17.01 -0.21 -4.45
CA ASN A 243 18.37 -0.28 -3.91
C ASN A 243 19.47 0.23 -4.89
N PRO A 244 19.32 1.40 -5.54
CA PRO A 244 20.21 1.81 -6.63
C PRO A 244 21.67 1.96 -6.22
N GLU A 245 21.97 2.29 -4.96
CA GLU A 245 23.34 2.37 -4.43
C GLU A 245 24.07 1.01 -4.50
N HIS A 246 23.36 -0.09 -4.20
CA HIS A 246 23.90 -1.45 -4.28
C HIS A 246 24.24 -1.83 -5.73
N TYR A 247 23.36 -1.46 -6.66
CA TYR A 247 23.52 -1.72 -8.10
C TYR A 247 24.34 -0.65 -8.84
N LYS A 248 24.91 0.34 -8.12
CA LYS A 248 25.63 1.50 -8.68
C LYS A 248 24.83 2.25 -9.77
N ASN A 249 23.52 2.26 -9.63
CA ASN A 249 22.58 2.77 -10.63
C ASN A 249 22.55 4.30 -10.59
N ASN A 250 23.09 4.95 -11.61
CA ASN A 250 23.06 6.40 -11.74
C ASN A 250 21.66 6.90 -12.15
N ARG A 251 21.38 8.20 -11.94
CA ARG A 251 20.06 8.80 -12.17
C ARG A 251 19.51 8.60 -13.60
N TYR A 252 20.35 8.61 -14.62
CA TYR A 252 19.93 8.42 -16.01
C TYR A 252 19.50 6.98 -16.29
N ASN A 253 20.24 6.00 -15.75
CA ASN A 253 19.87 4.59 -15.82
C ASN A 253 18.64 4.29 -14.94
N TYR A 254 18.53 4.93 -13.77
CA TYR A 254 17.37 4.85 -12.89
C TYR A 254 16.06 5.26 -13.60
N SER A 255 16.09 6.37 -14.36
CA SER A 255 14.94 6.81 -15.16
C SER A 255 14.51 5.75 -16.18
N LYS A 256 15.47 5.12 -16.88
CA LYS A 256 15.19 4.02 -17.82
C LYS A 256 14.64 2.79 -17.12
N ASP A 257 15.09 2.49 -15.90
CA ASP A 257 14.59 1.36 -15.13
C ASP A 257 13.16 1.62 -14.63
N ARG A 258 12.80 2.86 -14.28
CA ARG A 258 11.43 3.26 -13.94
C ARG A 258 10.48 3.16 -15.15
N GLU A 259 10.95 3.46 -16.36
CA GLU A 259 10.21 3.19 -17.60
C GLU A 259 10.03 1.69 -17.90
N LYS A 260 11.04 0.86 -17.60
CA LYS A 260 10.95 -0.60 -17.74
C LYS A 260 9.95 -1.20 -16.75
N PHE A 261 9.95 -0.72 -15.49
CA PHE A 261 9.05 -1.20 -14.44
C PHE A 261 7.58 -1.16 -14.87
N GLN A 262 7.11 -0.03 -15.39
CA GLN A 262 5.72 0.11 -15.86
C GLN A 262 5.37 -0.89 -16.99
N LYS A 263 6.32 -1.18 -17.87
CA LYS A 263 6.17 -2.18 -18.95
C LYS A 263 6.14 -3.60 -18.39
N GLN A 264 7.03 -3.94 -17.44
CA GLN A 264 7.07 -5.27 -16.81
C GLN A 264 5.81 -5.55 -15.96
N LEU A 265 5.32 -4.55 -15.20
CA LEU A 265 4.08 -4.67 -14.45
C LEU A 265 2.88 -4.92 -15.39
N SER A 266 2.83 -4.21 -16.51
CA SER A 266 1.82 -4.43 -17.56
C SER A 266 1.91 -5.82 -18.19
N SER A 267 3.12 -6.35 -18.43
CA SER A 267 3.31 -7.73 -18.90
C SER A 267 2.76 -8.76 -17.91
N VAL A 268 3.09 -8.63 -16.62
CA VAL A 268 2.59 -9.53 -15.57
C VAL A 268 1.06 -9.49 -15.50
N HIS A 269 0.44 -8.31 -15.52
CA HIS A 269 -1.03 -8.18 -15.54
C HIS A 269 -1.66 -8.81 -16.78
N GLY A 270 -1.09 -8.56 -17.97
CA GLY A 270 -1.57 -9.13 -19.23
C GLY A 270 -1.43 -10.65 -19.30
N CYS A 271 -0.30 -11.19 -18.81
CA CYS A 271 -0.05 -12.62 -18.71
C CYS A 271 -1.04 -13.30 -17.76
N LEU A 272 -1.23 -12.75 -16.54
CA LEU A 272 -2.17 -13.28 -15.55
C LEU A 272 -3.60 -13.32 -16.08
N LEU A 273 -4.06 -12.22 -16.69
CA LEU A 273 -5.41 -12.12 -17.25
C LEU A 273 -5.63 -13.07 -18.44
N THR A 274 -4.61 -13.24 -19.30
CA THR A 274 -4.68 -14.14 -20.46
C THR A 274 -4.77 -15.60 -20.03
N ASN A 275 -3.92 -16.02 -19.08
CA ASN A 275 -3.94 -17.38 -18.55
C ASN A 275 -5.22 -17.68 -17.77
N HIS A 276 -5.70 -16.73 -16.94
CA HIS A 276 -6.99 -16.87 -16.25
C HIS A 276 -8.13 -17.08 -17.24
N LYS A 277 -8.22 -16.29 -18.32
CA LYS A 277 -9.26 -16.46 -19.35
C LYS A 277 -9.22 -17.81 -20.06
N GLN A 278 -8.03 -18.39 -20.26
CA GLN A 278 -7.90 -19.74 -20.82
C GLN A 278 -8.37 -20.81 -19.82
N ASN A 279 -7.99 -20.68 -18.55
CA ASN A 279 -8.27 -21.67 -17.50
C ASN A 279 -9.68 -21.53 -16.88
N TYR A 280 -10.38 -20.40 -17.09
CA TYR A 280 -11.69 -20.09 -16.46
C TYR A 280 -12.78 -21.12 -16.77
N LYS A 281 -12.72 -21.81 -17.92
CA LYS A 281 -13.67 -22.88 -18.27
C LYS A 281 -13.62 -24.03 -17.25
N ASP A 282 -12.42 -24.43 -16.82
CA ASP A 282 -12.25 -25.51 -15.83
C ASP A 282 -12.75 -25.06 -14.45
N MET A 283 -12.62 -23.75 -14.14
CA MET A 283 -13.17 -23.13 -12.93
C MET A 283 -14.70 -23.14 -12.90
N ILE A 284 -15.38 -23.01 -14.05
CA ILE A 284 -16.84 -23.11 -14.18
C ILE A 284 -17.32 -24.57 -14.15
N TYR A 285 -16.56 -25.50 -14.75
CA TYR A 285 -16.90 -26.93 -14.77
C TYR A 285 -16.87 -27.57 -13.35
N ALA A 286 -16.01 -27.06 -12.48
CA ALA A 286 -15.99 -27.44 -11.07
C ALA A 286 -17.27 -27.03 -10.33
N ASP A 287 -17.78 -25.82 -10.61
CA ASP A 287 -19.00 -25.29 -10.00
C ASP A 287 -20.21 -26.18 -10.35
N THR A 288 -20.42 -26.47 -11.65
CA THR A 288 -21.54 -27.30 -12.10
C THR A 288 -21.46 -28.71 -11.52
N THR A 289 -20.27 -29.34 -11.54
CA THR A 289 -20.07 -30.67 -10.97
C THR A 289 -20.49 -30.73 -9.50
N ILE A 290 -20.12 -29.70 -8.72
CA ILE A 290 -20.42 -29.67 -7.28
C ILE A 290 -21.91 -29.39 -7.04
N PHE A 291 -22.54 -28.52 -7.82
CA PHE A 291 -23.98 -28.26 -7.75
C PHE A 291 -24.82 -29.51 -8.06
N ASP A 292 -24.49 -30.25 -9.12
CA ASP A 292 -25.20 -31.48 -9.49
C ASP A 292 -25.24 -32.50 -8.33
N TYR A 293 -24.18 -32.54 -7.51
CA TYR A 293 -24.12 -33.42 -6.35
C TYR A 293 -24.84 -32.90 -5.10
N LEU A 294 -25.06 -31.58 -4.95
CA LEU A 294 -25.89 -31.06 -3.85
C LEU A 294 -27.33 -31.59 -3.92
N HIS A 295 -27.80 -31.94 -5.12
CA HIS A 295 -29.10 -32.56 -5.31
C HIS A 295 -29.24 -33.99 -4.73
N TYR A 296 -28.17 -34.60 -4.19
CA TYR A 296 -28.29 -35.86 -3.45
C TYR A 296 -28.58 -35.69 -1.95
N ILE A 297 -28.67 -34.47 -1.40
CA ILE A 297 -29.08 -34.24 0.00
C ILE A 297 -30.44 -34.91 0.26
N TYR A 298 -30.51 -35.69 1.34
CA TYR A 298 -31.72 -36.38 1.76
C TYR A 298 -32.57 -35.51 2.67
N CYS A 299 -33.85 -35.39 2.34
CA CYS A 299 -34.82 -34.60 3.11
C CYS A 299 -36.01 -35.47 3.50
N TYR A 300 -36.63 -35.15 4.64
CA TYR A 300 -37.85 -35.83 5.07
C TYR A 300 -39.04 -35.38 4.19
N PRO A 301 -40.18 -36.12 4.17
CA PRO A 301 -41.10 -36.10 3.03
C PRO A 301 -41.68 -34.72 2.73
N GLU A 302 -42.04 -34.52 1.45
CA GLU A 302 -42.40 -33.22 0.84
C GLU A 302 -41.21 -32.28 0.58
N ASP A 303 -40.01 -32.83 0.33
CA ASP A 303 -38.75 -32.08 0.05
C ASP A 303 -38.40 -31.02 1.11
N LYS A 304 -38.81 -31.28 2.36
CA LYS A 304 -38.57 -30.43 3.54
C LYS A 304 -37.26 -30.79 4.21
N CYS A 305 -36.28 -29.92 4.03
CA CYS A 305 -34.92 -30.10 4.50
C CYS A 305 -34.69 -29.31 5.79
N SER A 306 -34.03 -29.90 6.78
CA SER A 306 -33.74 -29.20 8.03
C SER A 306 -32.67 -28.11 7.81
N SER A 307 -33.03 -26.86 8.08
CA SER A 307 -32.11 -25.72 7.95
C SER A 307 -31.09 -25.60 9.08
N LYS A 308 -31.10 -26.53 10.07
CA LYS A 308 -30.24 -26.45 11.26
C LYS A 308 -28.76 -26.24 10.88
N TYR A 309 -28.21 -27.12 10.05
CA TYR A 309 -26.79 -27.09 9.72
C TYR A 309 -26.41 -25.84 8.90
N TYR A 310 -27.28 -25.38 7.99
CA TYR A 310 -27.10 -24.09 7.30
C TYR A 310 -27.02 -22.92 8.29
N ARG A 311 -27.91 -22.88 9.30
CA ARG A 311 -27.87 -21.87 10.37
C ARG A 311 -26.62 -21.96 11.23
N ASP A 312 -26.13 -23.17 11.50
CA ASP A 312 -24.85 -23.38 12.21
C ASP A 312 -23.65 -22.82 11.41
N MET A 313 -23.62 -23.00 10.08
CA MET A 313 -22.59 -22.41 9.21
C MET A 313 -22.73 -20.88 9.08
N LEU A 314 -23.96 -20.36 9.04
CA LEU A 314 -24.26 -18.93 9.04
C LEU A 314 -23.83 -18.25 10.35
N ASN A 315 -24.05 -18.91 11.49
CA ASN A 315 -23.54 -18.49 12.80
C ASN A 315 -22.01 -18.40 12.82
N ILE A 316 -21.31 -19.41 12.31
CA ILE A 316 -19.83 -19.41 12.19
C ILE A 316 -19.35 -18.26 11.30
N SER A 317 -20.04 -18.02 10.18
CA SER A 317 -19.69 -16.97 9.21
C SER A 317 -19.84 -15.57 9.82
N MET A 318 -20.97 -15.31 10.48
CA MET A 318 -21.21 -14.09 11.26
C MET A 318 -20.17 -13.91 12.39
N GLY A 319 -19.75 -15.01 13.03
CA GLY A 319 -18.67 -15.02 14.03
C GLY A 319 -17.34 -14.46 13.48
N LYS A 320 -16.87 -14.96 12.33
CA LYS A 320 -15.63 -14.49 11.70
C LYS A 320 -15.71 -13.01 11.26
N ILE A 321 -16.87 -12.56 10.81
CA ILE A 321 -17.12 -11.15 10.44
C ILE A 321 -17.00 -10.25 11.67
N ASN A 322 -17.67 -10.61 12.78
CA ASN A 322 -17.58 -9.85 14.03
C ASN A 322 -16.14 -9.80 14.58
N GLU A 323 -15.39 -10.90 14.48
CA GLU A 323 -13.97 -10.95 14.89
C GLU A 323 -13.09 -10.02 14.04
N TYR A 324 -13.31 -9.95 12.73
CA TYR A 324 -12.58 -9.05 11.83
C TYR A 324 -12.87 -7.57 12.13
N GLU A 325 -14.14 -7.22 12.36
CA GLU A 325 -14.54 -5.83 12.62
C GLU A 325 -14.08 -5.33 14.00
N GLN A 326 -14.08 -6.20 15.02
CA GLN A 326 -13.49 -5.90 16.33
C GLN A 326 -11.98 -5.61 16.26
N LYS A 327 -11.27 -6.17 15.27
CA LYS A 327 -9.82 -5.95 15.05
C LYS A 327 -9.48 -4.62 14.37
N LYS A 328 -10.44 -3.68 14.23
CA LYS A 328 -10.18 -2.27 13.85
C LYS A 328 -9.42 -2.07 12.53
N LYS A 329 -9.52 -3.01 11.59
CA LYS A 329 -8.76 -3.03 10.31
C LYS A 329 -8.77 -1.72 9.51
N ASN A 330 -9.84 -0.93 9.58
CA ASN A 330 -9.91 0.37 8.92
C ASN A 330 -8.85 1.37 9.44
N GLU A 331 -8.44 1.28 10.71
CA GLU A 331 -7.39 2.12 11.31
C GLU A 331 -6.01 1.80 10.71
N ALA A 332 -5.77 0.55 10.30
CA ALA A 332 -4.56 0.16 9.60
C ALA A 332 -4.51 0.69 8.17
N ILE A 333 -5.63 0.64 7.43
CA ILE A 333 -5.71 1.17 6.06
C ILE A 333 -5.54 2.70 6.05
N ASN A 334 -6.18 3.42 6.98
CA ASN A 334 -6.01 4.87 7.11
C ASN A 334 -4.53 5.22 7.36
N LYS A 335 -3.83 4.51 8.26
CA LYS A 335 -2.39 4.73 8.52
C LYS A 335 -1.52 4.53 7.28
N ILE A 336 -1.90 3.66 6.35
CA ILE A 336 -1.20 3.46 5.07
C ILE A 336 -1.41 4.66 4.13
N ILE A 337 -2.64 5.19 4.07
CA ILE A 337 -3.00 6.38 3.30
C ILE A 337 -2.28 7.62 3.86
N ASP A 338 -2.29 7.83 5.18
CA ASP A 338 -1.61 8.94 5.85
C ASP A 338 -0.10 8.98 5.54
N VAL A 339 0.55 7.81 5.49
CA VAL A 339 1.97 7.68 5.14
C VAL A 339 2.22 7.97 3.66
N HIS A 340 1.34 7.52 2.76
CA HIS A 340 1.42 7.84 1.33
C HIS A 340 1.25 9.35 1.08
N GLU A 341 0.21 9.98 1.63
CA GLU A 341 -0.05 11.41 1.44
C GLU A 341 1.03 12.29 2.06
N THR A 342 1.50 11.93 3.27
CA THR A 342 2.65 12.61 3.90
C THR A 342 3.92 12.42 3.08
N GLY A 343 4.19 11.22 2.57
CA GLY A 343 5.32 10.91 1.70
C GLY A 343 5.32 11.78 0.44
N ALA A 344 4.20 11.81 -0.28
CA ALA A 344 4.04 12.61 -1.49
C ALA A 344 4.20 14.12 -1.22
N TYR A 345 3.62 14.64 -0.13
CA TYR A 345 3.78 16.03 0.28
C TYR A 345 5.24 16.38 0.59
N VAL A 346 5.91 15.57 1.42
CA VAL A 346 7.30 15.80 1.84
C VAL A 346 8.26 15.69 0.66
N MET A 347 8.11 14.69 -0.22
CA MET A 347 9.00 14.54 -1.38
C MET A 347 8.84 15.65 -2.40
N ARG A 348 7.61 16.16 -2.63
CA ARG A 348 7.40 17.37 -3.43
C ARG A 348 8.15 18.57 -2.84
N LYS A 349 8.01 18.81 -1.54
CA LYS A 349 8.68 19.90 -0.83
C LYS A 349 10.21 19.76 -0.77
N ILE A 350 10.75 18.55 -0.60
CA ILE A 350 12.19 18.26 -0.69
C ILE A 350 12.72 18.62 -2.08
N LYS A 351 12.01 18.23 -3.15
CA LYS A 351 12.36 18.59 -4.53
C LYS A 351 12.32 20.10 -4.79
N GLU A 352 11.44 20.83 -4.11
CA GLU A 352 11.35 22.30 -4.15
C GLU A 352 12.48 23.00 -3.39
N GLU A 353 12.96 22.45 -2.26
CA GLU A 353 13.99 23.09 -1.42
C GLU A 353 15.43 22.66 -1.72
N LEU A 354 15.67 21.39 -2.03
CA LEU A 354 16.99 20.78 -2.18
C LEU A 354 17.37 20.47 -3.64
N ASN A 355 16.41 20.66 -4.57
CA ASN A 355 16.39 20.17 -5.95
C ASN A 355 16.17 18.64 -6.04
N PRO A 356 15.63 18.14 -7.16
CA PRO A 356 15.47 16.70 -7.37
C PRO A 356 16.80 15.94 -7.42
N SER A 357 16.91 14.83 -6.69
CA SER A 357 18.08 13.97 -6.57
C SER A 357 17.73 12.49 -6.79
N LEU A 358 18.73 11.59 -6.87
CA LEU A 358 18.48 10.15 -6.95
C LEU A 358 17.66 9.65 -5.74
N ASN A 359 17.93 10.15 -4.53
CA ASN A 359 17.16 9.79 -3.34
C ASN A 359 15.68 10.19 -3.48
N SER A 360 15.36 11.36 -4.08
CA SER A 360 13.96 11.76 -4.26
C SER A 360 13.25 10.93 -5.34
N ASP A 361 13.98 10.52 -6.37
CA ASP A 361 13.43 9.66 -7.44
C ASP A 361 13.10 8.26 -6.91
N VAL A 362 13.89 7.73 -5.96
CA VAL A 362 13.62 6.47 -5.26
C VAL A 362 12.46 6.61 -4.28
N ALA A 363 12.39 7.70 -3.52
CA ALA A 363 11.26 7.94 -2.63
C ALA A 363 9.95 8.01 -3.41
N ASP A 364 9.92 8.72 -4.56
CA ASP A 364 8.76 8.74 -5.46
C ASP A 364 8.36 7.33 -5.93
N PHE A 365 9.33 6.49 -6.32
CA PHE A 365 9.04 5.11 -6.73
C PHE A 365 8.46 4.26 -5.58
N VAL A 366 8.99 4.40 -4.36
CA VAL A 366 8.45 3.69 -3.18
C VAL A 366 7.05 4.20 -2.81
N ILE A 367 6.77 5.49 -3.03
CA ILE A 367 5.42 6.08 -2.86
C ILE A 367 4.46 5.54 -3.93
N ASP A 368 4.88 5.40 -5.20
CA ASP A 368 4.08 4.75 -6.26
C ASP A 368 3.74 3.29 -5.90
N GLU A 369 4.69 2.54 -5.34
CA GLU A 369 4.48 1.16 -4.86
C GLU A 369 3.50 1.10 -3.68
N ILE A 370 3.58 2.04 -2.72
CA ILE A 370 2.61 2.15 -1.62
C ILE A 370 1.23 2.50 -2.17
N LYS A 371 1.14 3.37 -3.17
CA LYS A 371 -0.13 3.69 -3.85
C LYS A 371 -0.75 2.44 -4.51
N TYR A 372 0.03 1.62 -5.20
CA TYR A 372 -0.45 0.36 -5.76
C TYR A 372 -0.99 -0.58 -4.67
N ILE A 373 -0.32 -0.67 -3.51
CA ILE A 373 -0.80 -1.42 -2.34
C ILE A 373 -2.13 -0.85 -1.81
N ILE A 374 -2.31 0.47 -1.74
CA ILE A 374 -3.59 1.12 -1.38
C ILE A 374 -4.70 0.74 -2.36
N GLU A 375 -4.43 0.75 -3.67
CA GLU A 375 -5.40 0.34 -4.68
C GLU A 375 -5.83 -1.14 -4.52
N ARG A 376 -4.90 -2.04 -4.18
CA ARG A 376 -5.24 -3.45 -3.87
C ARG A 376 -6.02 -3.58 -2.55
N LEU A 377 -5.63 -2.84 -1.52
CA LEU A 377 -6.33 -2.82 -0.22
C LEU A 377 -7.78 -2.35 -0.37
N ASN A 378 -8.03 -1.32 -1.18
CA ASN A 378 -9.39 -0.83 -1.46
C ASN A 378 -10.22 -1.88 -2.17
N ALA A 379 -9.71 -2.51 -3.24
CA ALA A 379 -10.40 -3.57 -3.96
C ALA A 379 -10.77 -4.76 -3.06
N HIS A 380 -9.86 -5.21 -2.19
CA HIS A 380 -10.17 -6.24 -1.20
C HIS A 380 -11.16 -5.77 -0.12
N SER A 381 -11.08 -4.51 0.31
CA SER A 381 -12.00 -3.95 1.31
C SER A 381 -13.44 -3.85 0.80
N GLU A 382 -13.64 -3.54 -0.49
CA GLU A 382 -14.95 -3.63 -1.14
C GLU A 382 -15.52 -5.06 -1.12
N LYS A 383 -14.69 -6.07 -1.42
CA LYS A 383 -15.09 -7.49 -1.35
C LYS A 383 -15.44 -7.94 0.07
N ILE A 384 -14.63 -7.53 1.06
CA ILE A 384 -14.89 -7.80 2.48
C ILE A 384 -16.23 -7.17 2.88
N LYS A 385 -16.42 -5.88 2.60
CA LYS A 385 -17.66 -5.17 2.94
C LYS A 385 -18.88 -5.82 2.27
N CYS A 386 -18.81 -6.08 0.96
CA CYS A 386 -19.90 -6.71 0.21
C CYS A 386 -20.29 -8.07 0.79
N ALA A 387 -19.31 -8.91 1.15
CA ALA A 387 -19.57 -10.20 1.76
C ALA A 387 -20.11 -10.08 3.20
N SER A 388 -19.54 -9.20 4.01
CA SER A 388 -20.00 -8.93 5.39
C SER A 388 -21.43 -8.41 5.40
N ASP A 389 -21.75 -7.39 4.59
CA ASP A 389 -23.08 -6.80 4.52
C ASP A 389 -24.13 -7.80 4.03
N PHE A 390 -23.79 -8.66 3.07
CA PHE A 390 -24.66 -9.74 2.61
C PHE A 390 -24.90 -10.79 3.70
N ILE A 391 -23.84 -11.33 4.33
CA ILE A 391 -23.98 -12.35 5.39
C ILE A 391 -24.74 -11.77 6.59
N LYS A 392 -24.54 -10.50 6.94
CA LYS A 392 -25.32 -9.75 7.94
C LYS A 392 -26.77 -9.52 7.55
N HIS A 393 -27.11 -9.52 6.27
CA HIS A 393 -28.49 -9.44 5.78
C HIS A 393 -29.20 -10.78 6.01
N ILE A 394 -28.68 -11.89 5.45
CA ILE A 394 -29.29 -13.22 5.61
C ILE A 394 -29.30 -13.70 7.07
N TYR A 395 -28.33 -13.27 7.90
CA TYR A 395 -28.33 -13.55 9.35
C TYR A 395 -29.53 -12.93 10.09
N LYS A 396 -30.09 -11.82 9.58
CA LYS A 396 -31.27 -11.16 10.17
C LYS A 396 -32.59 -11.75 9.67
N GLU A 397 -32.57 -12.53 8.61
CA GLU A 397 -33.77 -13.15 8.05
C GLU A 397 -34.16 -14.38 8.87
N LYS A 398 -35.47 -14.57 9.08
CA LYS A 398 -35.98 -15.64 9.93
C LYS A 398 -36.03 -16.96 9.16
N VAL A 399 -34.86 -17.57 8.98
CA VAL A 399 -34.70 -18.90 8.37
C VAL A 399 -35.56 -19.93 9.10
N GLN A 400 -36.58 -20.46 8.41
CA GLN A 400 -37.52 -21.45 8.94
C GLN A 400 -36.80 -22.74 9.34
N ASN A 401 -37.35 -23.55 10.25
CA ASN A 401 -36.72 -24.80 10.70
C ASN A 401 -36.60 -25.85 9.59
N GLU A 402 -37.57 -25.84 8.69
CA GLU A 402 -37.63 -26.65 7.48
C GLU A 402 -37.76 -25.68 6.31
N ILE A 403 -37.01 -25.93 5.25
CA ILE A 403 -37.02 -25.15 4.00
C ILE A 403 -37.05 -26.11 2.82
N SER A 404 -37.39 -25.61 1.62
CA SER A 404 -37.39 -26.48 0.44
C SER A 404 -35.96 -26.91 0.06
N LYS A 405 -35.82 -28.06 -0.59
CA LYS A 405 -34.51 -28.58 -1.03
C LYS A 405 -33.73 -27.59 -1.90
N ASN A 406 -34.36 -27.06 -2.95
CA ASN A 406 -33.74 -26.08 -3.86
C ASN A 406 -33.31 -24.78 -3.13
N GLU A 407 -34.03 -24.40 -2.06
CA GLU A 407 -33.71 -23.26 -1.20
C GLU A 407 -32.53 -23.56 -0.28
N LEU A 408 -32.42 -24.78 0.27
CA LEU A 408 -31.24 -25.22 1.03
C LEU A 408 -29.99 -25.28 0.15
N GLU A 409 -30.09 -25.86 -1.05
CA GLU A 409 -29.03 -25.89 -2.06
C GLU A 409 -28.56 -24.46 -2.39
N SER A 410 -29.50 -23.56 -2.75
CA SER A 410 -29.22 -22.15 -3.04
C SER A 410 -28.55 -21.43 -1.86
N ASN A 411 -29.03 -21.65 -0.64
CA ASN A 411 -28.51 -21.04 0.57
C ASN A 411 -27.07 -21.47 0.88
N TYR A 412 -26.70 -22.74 0.65
CA TYR A 412 -25.31 -23.17 0.77
C TYR A 412 -24.40 -22.51 -0.27
N ILE A 413 -24.85 -22.43 -1.53
CA ILE A 413 -24.10 -21.80 -2.63
C ILE A 413 -23.86 -20.31 -2.34
N VAL A 414 -24.91 -19.57 -1.98
CA VAL A 414 -24.81 -18.14 -1.68
C VAL A 414 -23.92 -17.88 -0.46
N LEU A 415 -24.12 -18.61 0.65
CA LEU A 415 -23.30 -18.42 1.87
C LEU A 415 -21.81 -18.70 1.61
N SER A 416 -21.50 -19.78 0.90
CA SER A 416 -20.11 -20.15 0.59
C SER A 416 -19.44 -19.16 -0.37
N ILE A 417 -20.16 -18.58 -1.34
CA ILE A 417 -19.63 -17.53 -2.23
C ILE A 417 -19.17 -16.31 -1.41
N HIS A 418 -20.06 -15.79 -0.56
CA HIS A 418 -19.74 -14.61 0.25
C HIS A 418 -18.66 -14.93 1.30
N HIS A 419 -18.74 -16.06 2.00
CA HIS A 419 -17.75 -16.44 3.02
C HIS A 419 -16.37 -16.73 2.41
N GLY A 420 -16.32 -17.36 1.24
CA GLY A 420 -15.09 -17.56 0.47
C GLY A 420 -14.47 -16.24 0.01
N SER A 421 -15.28 -15.28 -0.46
CA SER A 421 -14.84 -13.93 -0.85
C SER A 421 -14.32 -13.11 0.34
N PHE A 422 -15.03 -13.16 1.47
CA PHE A 422 -14.60 -12.57 2.74
C PHE A 422 -13.27 -13.15 3.21
N ARG A 423 -13.16 -14.47 3.28
CA ARG A 423 -11.92 -15.16 3.70
C ARG A 423 -10.75 -14.80 2.79
N PHE A 424 -10.91 -14.96 1.48
CA PHE A 424 -9.87 -14.65 0.49
C PHE A 424 -9.35 -13.22 0.68
N SER A 425 -10.26 -12.25 0.81
CA SER A 425 -9.90 -10.84 0.86
C SER A 425 -9.36 -10.40 2.23
N THR A 426 -9.86 -10.96 3.34
CA THR A 426 -9.32 -10.67 4.68
C THR A 426 -7.90 -11.20 4.86
N GLU A 427 -7.57 -12.37 4.31
CA GLU A 427 -6.21 -12.91 4.25
C GLU A 427 -5.29 -12.03 3.38
N HIS A 428 -5.77 -11.56 2.21
CA HIS A 428 -5.01 -10.63 1.36
C HIS A 428 -4.73 -9.28 2.03
N VAL A 429 -5.66 -8.73 2.82
CA VAL A 429 -5.43 -7.47 3.55
C VAL A 429 -4.31 -7.64 4.60
N ILE A 430 -4.19 -8.81 5.27
CA ILE A 430 -3.05 -9.11 6.15
C ILE A 430 -1.74 -9.12 5.35
N MET A 431 -1.71 -9.81 4.21
CA MET A 431 -0.54 -9.90 3.33
C MET A 431 -0.10 -8.50 2.83
N LEU A 432 -1.04 -7.63 2.46
CA LEU A 432 -0.76 -6.27 2.00
C LEU A 432 -0.23 -5.36 3.13
N GLU A 433 -0.74 -5.50 4.36
CA GLU A 433 -0.18 -4.84 5.55
C GLU A 433 1.26 -5.27 5.87
N GLU A 434 1.62 -6.53 5.60
CA GLU A 434 3.01 -7.02 5.74
C GLU A 434 3.94 -6.40 4.70
N ILE A 435 3.55 -6.41 3.43
CA ILE A 435 4.35 -5.83 2.34
C ILE A 435 4.49 -4.31 2.52
N PHE A 436 3.42 -3.61 2.93
CA PHE A 436 3.49 -2.19 3.25
C PHE A 436 4.57 -1.85 4.27
N LYS A 437 4.71 -2.62 5.37
CA LYS A 437 5.73 -2.35 6.40
C LYS A 437 7.15 -2.37 5.84
N SER A 438 7.41 -3.21 4.83
CA SER A 438 8.70 -3.22 4.13
C SER A 438 8.92 -1.96 3.29
N LYS A 439 7.90 -1.51 2.55
CA LYS A 439 7.93 -0.25 1.78
C LYS A 439 8.05 0.98 2.69
N GLU A 440 7.32 1.01 3.81
CA GLU A 440 7.39 2.02 4.86
C GLU A 440 8.81 2.13 5.43
N GLN A 441 9.48 1.00 5.69
CA GLN A 441 10.87 1.00 6.15
C GLN A 441 11.85 1.53 5.09
N ILE A 442 11.67 1.18 3.81
CA ILE A 442 12.51 1.70 2.72
C ILE A 442 12.30 3.22 2.59
N LEU A 443 11.06 3.72 2.62
CA LEU A 443 10.76 5.15 2.58
C LEU A 443 11.43 5.89 3.76
N HIS A 444 11.29 5.39 4.99
CA HIS A 444 11.96 5.97 6.16
C HIS A 444 13.50 5.99 6.03
N ASN A 445 14.10 4.93 5.48
CA ASN A 445 15.55 4.88 5.25
C ASN A 445 15.99 5.97 4.25
N ILE A 446 15.20 6.24 3.21
CA ILE A 446 15.49 7.28 2.22
C ILE A 446 15.31 8.68 2.83
N CYS A 447 14.20 8.93 3.53
CA CYS A 447 13.96 10.17 4.28
C CYS A 447 15.13 10.53 5.20
N SER A 448 15.69 9.54 5.92
CA SER A 448 16.81 9.78 6.83
C SER A 448 18.08 10.39 6.19
N LYS A 449 18.23 10.28 4.87
CA LYS A 449 19.33 10.91 4.11
C LYS A 449 19.16 12.43 3.95
N PHE A 450 17.91 12.93 3.88
CA PHE A 450 17.63 14.35 3.68
C PHE A 450 17.78 15.21 4.95
N LEU A 451 17.73 14.61 6.15
CA LEU A 451 17.81 15.31 7.43
C LEU A 451 18.97 16.32 7.51
N ASN A 452 20.16 15.93 7.05
CA ASN A 452 21.35 16.79 7.05
C ASN A 452 21.29 17.87 5.96
N GLU A 453 20.75 17.56 4.78
CA GLU A 453 20.56 18.51 3.69
C GLU A 453 19.54 19.59 4.07
N LEU A 454 18.42 19.19 4.71
CA LEU A 454 17.42 20.09 5.28
C LEU A 454 17.98 20.94 6.42
N LYS A 455 18.77 20.36 7.35
CA LYS A 455 19.47 21.16 8.39
C LYS A 455 20.39 22.21 7.78
N ASN A 456 21.17 21.84 6.77
CA ASN A 456 22.08 22.75 6.09
C ASN A 456 21.32 23.85 5.34
N LYS A 457 20.19 23.52 4.68
CA LYS A 457 19.28 24.47 4.04
C LYS A 457 18.70 25.47 5.04
N ILE A 458 18.20 25.01 6.19
CA ILE A 458 17.71 25.89 7.27
C ILE A 458 18.84 26.80 7.78
N THR A 459 20.03 26.25 8.02
CA THR A 459 21.18 27.00 8.52
C THR A 459 21.61 28.09 7.52
N ALA A 460 21.63 27.78 6.22
CA ALA A 460 21.91 28.74 5.16
C ALA A 460 20.84 29.84 5.05
N LEU A 461 19.55 29.49 5.17
CA LEU A 461 18.45 30.45 5.21
C LEU A 461 18.54 31.38 6.41
N ILE A 462 18.76 30.85 7.63
CA ILE A 462 18.94 31.66 8.85
C ILE A 462 20.10 32.67 8.69
N ASN A 463 21.25 32.21 8.17
CA ASN A 463 22.42 33.05 7.97
C ASN A 463 22.27 34.08 6.82
N SER A 464 21.36 33.83 5.88
CA SER A 464 20.99 34.73 4.77
C SER A 464 20.00 35.80 5.25
N GLU A 465 18.82 35.35 5.68
CA GLU A 465 17.66 36.22 5.91
C GLU A 465 17.80 37.09 7.18
N TYR A 466 18.41 36.56 8.25
CA TYR A 466 18.59 37.27 9.52
C TYR A 466 20.01 37.84 9.68
N SER A 467 20.69 38.16 8.57
CA SER A 467 22.08 38.63 8.59
C SER A 467 22.20 40.07 9.12
N SER A 468 22.57 40.20 10.40
CA SER A 468 22.88 41.48 11.05
C SER A 468 24.29 42.03 10.73
N SER A 469 25.01 41.44 9.77
CA SER A 469 26.40 41.78 9.43
C SER A 469 26.59 43.25 9.00
N LYS A 470 25.59 43.83 8.33
CA LYS A 470 25.57 45.23 7.90
C LYS A 470 25.26 46.22 9.03
N CYS A 471 24.78 45.76 10.18
CA CYS A 471 24.42 46.63 11.31
C CYS A 471 25.66 47.18 12.03
N THR A 472 26.70 46.36 12.18
CA THR A 472 27.90 46.70 12.98
C THR A 472 28.67 47.93 12.45
N PRO A 473 28.92 48.11 11.14
CA PRO A 473 29.58 49.30 10.63
C PRO A 473 28.78 50.59 10.84
N ILE A 474 27.45 50.52 10.78
CA ILE A 474 26.54 51.66 11.02
C ILE A 474 26.65 52.10 12.48
N VAL A 475 26.54 51.15 13.42
CA VAL A 475 26.69 51.43 14.86
C VAL A 475 28.08 51.98 15.19
N SER A 476 29.16 51.40 14.64
CA SER A 476 30.52 51.92 14.84
C SER A 476 30.64 53.38 14.37
N THR A 477 30.18 53.67 13.14
CA THR A 477 30.23 55.01 12.56
C THR A 477 29.45 56.04 13.38
N CYS A 478 28.27 55.66 13.91
CA CYS A 478 27.46 56.54 14.74
C CYS A 478 28.04 56.75 16.15
N GLU A 479 28.63 55.73 16.78
CA GLU A 479 29.30 55.87 18.10
C GLU A 479 30.60 56.68 17.97
N GLU A 480 31.38 56.47 16.90
CA GLU A 480 32.54 57.30 16.55
C GLU A 480 32.15 58.78 16.34
N ALA A 481 31.10 59.03 15.55
CA ALA A 481 30.54 60.36 15.34
C ALA A 481 30.10 61.01 16.65
N LYS A 482 29.28 60.32 17.45
CA LYS A 482 28.78 60.80 18.75
C LYS A 482 29.94 61.15 19.69
N THR A 483 30.85 60.20 19.94
CA THR A 483 32.00 60.38 20.83
C THR A 483 32.86 61.57 20.40
N SER A 484 33.05 61.75 19.09
CA SER A 484 33.85 62.86 18.55
C SER A 484 33.16 64.22 18.71
N LEU A 485 31.83 64.30 18.53
CA LEU A 485 31.04 65.52 18.77
C LEU A 485 30.94 65.87 20.26
N GLU A 486 30.81 64.89 21.16
CA GLU A 486 30.80 65.11 22.62
C GLU A 486 32.15 65.64 23.12
N SER A 487 33.26 65.10 22.59
CA SER A 487 34.62 65.59 22.85
C SER A 487 34.84 67.01 22.33
N LEU A 488 34.39 67.31 21.10
CA LEU A 488 34.44 68.65 20.51
C LEU A 488 33.64 69.67 21.33
N ARG A 489 32.42 69.31 21.74
CA ARG A 489 31.55 70.14 22.59
C ARG A 489 32.22 70.48 23.91
N THR A 490 32.78 69.47 24.57
CA THR A 490 33.42 69.63 25.89
C THR A 490 34.65 70.53 25.77
N SER A 491 35.59 70.18 24.89
CA SER A 491 36.83 70.94 24.71
C SER A 491 36.62 72.37 24.19
N SER A 492 35.62 72.61 23.32
CA SER A 492 35.28 73.97 22.86
C SER A 492 34.69 74.82 23.98
N THR A 493 33.82 74.23 24.81
CA THR A 493 33.23 74.93 25.96
C THR A 493 34.29 75.27 27.01
N GLU A 494 35.23 74.36 27.30
CA GLU A 494 36.35 74.61 28.22
C GLU A 494 37.36 75.65 27.71
N LYS A 495 37.62 75.71 26.40
CA LYS A 495 38.44 76.76 25.78
C LYS A 495 37.79 78.13 25.96
N LEU A 496 36.50 78.24 25.66
CA LEU A 496 35.77 79.52 25.65
C LEU A 496 35.37 80.01 27.04
N GLY A 497 35.07 79.11 28.00
CA GLY A 497 34.70 79.46 29.37
C GLY A 497 35.79 80.15 30.20
N LYS A 498 36.99 80.33 29.64
CA LYS A 498 38.14 81.05 30.23
C LYS A 498 38.25 82.51 29.75
N HIS A 499 37.39 82.95 28.84
CA HIS A 499 37.39 84.30 28.27
C HIS A 499 36.10 85.07 28.62
N ASP A 500 36.21 86.39 28.78
CA ASP A 500 35.07 87.27 29.03
C ASP A 500 34.46 87.76 27.70
N LEU A 501 33.47 87.02 27.22
CA LEU A 501 33.04 86.96 25.81
C LEU A 501 32.11 88.11 25.33
N ASN A 502 31.89 89.15 26.13
CA ASN A 502 30.73 90.03 25.97
C ASN A 502 31.04 91.50 25.59
N SER A 503 32.28 91.84 25.21
CA SER A 503 32.75 93.24 25.15
C SER A 503 33.05 93.84 23.75
N LYS A 504 33.09 93.05 22.67
CA LYS A 504 33.31 93.56 21.29
C LYS A 504 32.21 93.09 20.30
N PRO A 505 31.68 93.97 19.44
CA PRO A 505 30.58 93.63 18.52
C PRO A 505 31.01 92.65 17.41
N GLU A 506 32.28 92.66 16.99
CA GLU A 506 32.81 91.72 16.00
C GLU A 506 32.74 90.28 16.54
N ILE A 507 33.14 90.08 17.81
CA ILE A 507 33.09 88.79 18.50
C ILE A 507 31.64 88.28 18.63
N ALA A 508 30.66 89.17 18.85
CA ALA A 508 29.25 88.78 18.98
C ALA A 508 28.72 88.06 17.73
N SER A 509 29.13 88.46 16.53
CA SER A 509 28.74 87.79 15.27
C SER A 509 29.31 86.38 15.14
N VAL A 510 30.59 86.19 15.52
CA VAL A 510 31.25 84.88 15.52
C VAL A 510 30.66 83.98 16.60
N LYS A 511 30.34 84.53 17.77
CA LYS A 511 29.66 83.83 18.86
C LYS A 511 28.27 83.33 18.44
N GLN A 512 27.49 84.14 17.74
CA GLN A 512 26.19 83.71 17.19
C GLN A 512 26.35 82.57 16.15
N SER A 513 27.42 82.57 15.35
CA SER A 513 27.76 81.45 14.45
C SER A 513 28.12 80.17 15.21
N TYR A 514 28.97 80.30 16.24
CA TYR A 514 29.35 79.21 17.14
C TYR A 514 28.13 78.61 17.85
N ASP A 515 27.29 79.42 18.49
CA ASP A 515 26.09 78.96 19.21
C ASP A 515 25.12 78.22 18.26
N GLY A 516 24.94 78.71 17.02
CA GLY A 516 24.17 78.02 15.98
C GLY A 516 24.77 76.67 15.55
N LYS A 517 26.10 76.56 15.47
CA LYS A 517 26.80 75.29 15.21
C LYS A 517 26.70 74.32 16.39
N MET A 518 26.70 74.83 17.62
CA MET A 518 26.54 74.01 18.84
C MET A 518 25.12 73.43 18.97
N ILE A 519 24.09 74.12 18.47
CA ILE A 519 22.73 73.55 18.34
C ILE A 519 22.75 72.39 17.33
N LYS A 520 23.30 72.59 16.12
CA LYS A 520 23.44 71.52 15.11
C LYS A 520 24.23 70.32 15.62
N LEU A 521 25.28 70.55 16.42
CA LEU A 521 26.06 69.49 17.06
C LEU A 521 25.20 68.64 18.01
N ALA A 522 24.32 69.26 18.80
CA ALA A 522 23.40 68.54 19.68
C ALA A 522 22.34 67.75 18.89
N GLU A 523 21.85 68.30 17.77
CA GLU A 523 20.97 67.58 16.84
C GLU A 523 21.68 66.39 16.17
N ALA A 524 22.94 66.54 15.77
CA ALA A 524 23.74 65.49 15.15
C ALA A 524 24.04 64.33 16.13
N ILE A 525 24.33 64.64 17.40
CA ILE A 525 24.42 63.62 18.48
C ILE A 525 23.10 62.86 18.61
N LYS A 526 21.96 63.57 18.66
CA LYS A 526 20.63 62.94 18.77
C LYS A 526 20.31 62.05 17.57
N ARG A 527 20.65 62.49 16.34
CA ARG A 527 20.51 61.68 15.11
C ARG A 527 21.38 60.41 15.18
N ALA A 528 22.59 60.48 15.73
CA ALA A 528 23.44 59.31 15.93
C ALA A 528 22.75 58.26 16.83
N GLU A 529 22.15 58.69 17.95
CA GLU A 529 21.42 57.80 18.85
C GLU A 529 20.15 57.21 18.21
N GLU A 530 19.43 58.00 17.42
CA GLU A 530 18.24 57.53 16.69
C GLU A 530 18.59 56.45 15.66
N ILE A 531 19.70 56.62 14.92
CA ILE A 531 20.22 55.62 13.98
C ILE A 531 20.69 54.35 14.71
N ILE A 532 21.45 54.48 15.82
CA ILE A 532 21.91 53.34 16.61
C ILE A 532 20.73 52.51 17.13
N ASN A 533 19.70 53.16 17.66
CA ASN A 533 18.52 52.47 18.19
C ASN A 533 17.70 51.77 17.08
N SER A 534 17.48 52.42 15.92
CA SER A 534 16.72 51.81 14.81
C SER A 534 17.39 50.54 14.28
N VAL A 535 18.73 50.50 14.26
CA VAL A 535 19.53 49.34 13.85
C VAL A 535 19.56 48.27 14.96
N LYS A 536 19.63 48.67 16.23
CA LYS A 536 19.66 47.77 17.39
C LYS A 536 18.40 46.92 17.52
N ASP A 537 17.22 47.49 17.25
CA ASP A 537 15.94 46.75 17.24
C ASP A 537 15.96 45.63 16.19
N ILE A 538 16.54 45.89 15.02
CA ILE A 538 16.68 44.90 13.94
C ILE A 538 17.67 43.80 14.33
N VAL A 539 18.80 44.15 14.98
CA VAL A 539 19.75 43.17 15.52
C VAL A 539 19.08 42.28 16.57
N GLN A 540 18.26 42.84 17.47
CA GLN A 540 17.53 42.08 18.48
C GLN A 540 16.52 41.11 17.84
N PHE A 541 15.71 41.57 16.89
CA PHE A 541 14.76 40.73 16.15
C PHE A 541 15.47 39.57 15.44
N ASN A 542 16.49 39.86 14.63
CA ASN A 542 17.26 38.87 13.88
C ASN A 542 17.89 37.82 14.80
N THR A 543 18.41 38.22 15.96
CA THR A 543 18.98 37.31 16.96
C THR A 543 17.90 36.42 17.59
N THR A 544 16.74 36.97 17.98
CA THR A 544 15.64 36.20 18.57
C THR A 544 15.06 35.15 17.62
N GLU A 545 14.87 35.50 16.35
CA GLU A 545 14.40 34.56 15.32
C GLU A 545 15.47 33.50 14.99
N THR A 546 16.73 33.91 14.84
CA THR A 546 17.87 32.99 14.67
C THR A 546 17.93 31.94 15.76
N ASP A 547 17.81 32.35 17.03
CA ASP A 547 17.85 31.46 18.19
C ASP A 547 16.62 30.53 18.25
N THR A 548 15.44 31.05 17.93
CA THR A 548 14.19 30.29 17.92
C THR A 548 14.23 29.19 16.87
N MET A 549 14.59 29.54 15.63
CA MET A 549 14.64 28.58 14.51
C MET A 549 15.75 27.53 14.70
N LYS A 550 16.89 27.90 15.29
CA LYS A 550 17.95 26.93 15.67
C LYS A 550 17.47 25.95 16.74
N LYS A 551 16.90 26.46 17.85
CA LYS A 551 16.38 25.63 18.96
C LYS A 551 15.32 24.64 18.47
N GLU A 552 14.41 25.08 17.60
CA GLU A 552 13.39 24.21 17.01
C GLU A 552 14.00 23.16 16.07
N THR A 553 14.95 23.54 15.22
CA THR A 553 15.67 22.61 14.32
C THR A 553 16.38 21.50 15.09
N ASP A 554 17.15 21.84 16.13
CA ASP A 554 17.85 20.86 16.96
C ASP A 554 16.88 20.02 17.82
N ARG A 555 15.75 20.61 18.27
CA ARG A 555 14.66 19.86 18.91
C ARG A 555 14.12 18.77 17.97
N ILE A 556 13.72 19.13 16.74
CA ILE A 556 13.19 18.18 15.74
C ILE A 556 14.18 17.03 15.48
N ILE A 557 15.48 17.35 15.35
CA ILE A 557 16.52 16.35 15.13
C ILE A 557 16.62 15.37 16.31
N SER A 558 16.51 15.84 17.56
CA SER A 558 16.58 15.01 18.77
C SER A 558 15.33 14.15 19.05
N LEU A 559 14.16 14.47 18.48
CA LEU A 559 12.93 13.70 18.71
C LEU A 559 13.07 12.23 18.31
N ASN A 560 12.56 11.31 19.13
CA ASN A 560 12.47 9.89 18.78
C ASN A 560 11.21 9.59 17.95
N ILE A 561 11.17 10.14 16.73
CA ILE A 561 10.10 9.96 15.74
C ILE A 561 10.69 9.48 14.40
N ASN A 562 9.84 8.94 13.53
CA ASN A 562 10.27 8.44 12.21
C ASN A 562 10.87 9.57 11.33
N PRO A 563 11.78 9.25 10.38
CA PRO A 563 12.44 10.26 9.56
C PRO A 563 11.50 11.09 8.66
N LEU A 564 10.43 10.49 8.13
CA LEU A 564 9.46 11.20 7.28
C LEU A 564 8.75 12.34 8.04
N SER A 565 8.41 12.12 9.31
CA SER A 565 7.85 13.14 10.20
C SER A 565 8.88 14.21 10.59
N LYS A 566 10.17 13.87 10.70
CA LYS A 566 11.24 14.86 10.90
C LYS A 566 11.41 15.76 9.68
N ASP A 567 11.51 15.17 8.49
CA ASP A 567 11.63 15.92 7.24
C ASP A 567 10.45 16.90 7.07
N LYS A 568 9.22 16.44 7.35
CA LYS A 568 8.03 17.31 7.38
C LYS A 568 8.21 18.51 8.32
N MET A 569 8.62 18.29 9.57
CA MET A 569 8.82 19.37 10.55
C MET A 569 9.96 20.33 10.14
N LEU A 570 11.05 19.82 9.55
CA LEU A 570 12.14 20.65 9.05
C LEU A 570 11.69 21.52 7.85
N LEU A 571 10.83 20.99 6.96
CA LEU A 571 10.20 21.77 5.89
C LEU A 571 9.23 22.82 6.44
N GLU A 572 8.52 22.53 7.53
CA GLU A 572 7.65 23.50 8.22
C GLU A 572 8.46 24.64 8.87
N VAL A 573 9.70 24.39 9.32
CA VAL A 573 10.65 25.46 9.72
C VAL A 573 11.08 26.30 8.52
N ILE A 574 11.39 25.69 7.37
CA ILE A 574 11.74 26.42 6.12
C ILE A 574 10.57 27.31 5.67
N ASP A 575 9.34 26.79 5.66
CA ASP A 575 8.14 27.57 5.34
C ASP A 575 7.88 28.69 6.37
N SER A 576 8.27 28.49 7.64
CA SER A 576 8.13 29.50 8.69
C SER A 576 9.12 30.67 8.51
N ILE A 577 10.37 30.39 8.13
CA ILE A 577 11.34 31.43 7.74
C ILE A 577 10.81 32.20 6.52
N LYS A 578 10.32 31.50 5.50
CA LYS A 578 9.79 32.14 4.27
C LYS A 578 8.58 33.03 4.50
N LYS A 579 7.76 32.79 5.53
CA LYS A 579 6.65 33.67 5.91
C LYS A 579 7.12 35.03 6.46
N GLN A 580 8.33 35.12 7.02
CA GLN A 580 8.86 36.38 7.56
C GLN A 580 9.44 37.31 6.48
N LYS A 581 9.45 36.91 5.21
CA LYS A 581 10.12 37.61 4.10
C LYS A 581 9.75 39.09 3.98
N GLU A 582 8.51 39.47 4.26
CA GLU A 582 8.07 40.87 4.26
C GLU A 582 8.80 41.67 5.36
N LYS A 583 8.85 41.15 6.59
CA LYS A 583 9.57 41.76 7.72
C LYS A 583 11.08 41.83 7.50
N ILE A 584 11.66 40.78 6.91
CA ILE A 584 13.07 40.76 6.49
C ILE A 584 13.33 41.85 5.45
N SER A 585 12.42 42.06 4.50
CA SER A 585 12.53 43.13 3.49
C SER A 585 12.40 44.52 4.09
N GLU A 586 11.48 44.76 5.03
CA GLU A 586 11.41 46.02 5.79
C GLU A 586 12.73 46.31 6.50
N ASN A 587 13.26 45.32 7.23
CA ASN A 587 14.50 45.46 7.99
C ASN A 587 15.69 45.73 7.05
N SER A 588 15.75 45.08 5.89
CA SER A 588 16.79 45.31 4.88
C SER A 588 16.77 46.74 4.31
N ASN A 589 15.58 47.28 4.05
CA ASN A 589 15.42 48.69 3.63
C ASN A 589 15.86 49.65 4.74
N LYS A 590 15.42 49.43 5.98
CA LYS A 590 15.82 50.24 7.14
C LYS A 590 17.33 50.21 7.42
N ILE A 591 17.99 49.06 7.26
CA ILE A 591 19.45 48.96 7.35
C ILE A 591 20.11 49.84 6.28
N LYS A 592 19.58 49.86 5.06
CA LYS A 592 20.12 50.73 4.00
C LYS A 592 19.91 52.22 4.32
N GLU A 593 18.68 52.62 4.68
CA GLU A 593 18.35 54.00 5.07
C GLU A 593 19.22 54.48 6.24
N SER A 594 19.48 53.60 7.21
CA SER A 594 20.37 53.88 8.36
C SER A 594 21.84 53.98 7.96
N SER A 595 22.29 53.24 6.95
CA SER A 595 23.64 53.35 6.39
C SER A 595 23.82 54.67 5.64
N ASP A 596 22.90 54.98 4.73
CA ASP A 596 22.91 56.23 3.94
C ASP A 596 22.86 57.45 4.89
N ALA A 597 22.12 57.37 6.01
CA ALA A 597 22.07 58.39 7.06
C ALA A 597 23.35 58.47 7.91
N ALA A 598 24.00 57.36 8.23
CA ALA A 598 25.25 57.34 9.00
C ALA A 598 26.44 57.91 8.19
N ASP A 599 26.52 57.62 6.89
CA ASP A 599 27.53 58.23 6.00
C ASP A 599 27.30 59.74 5.83
N ALA A 600 26.04 60.20 5.75
CA ALA A 600 25.71 61.62 5.73
C ALA A 600 26.08 62.32 7.07
N LEU A 601 25.76 61.71 8.21
CA LEU A 601 26.15 62.19 9.54
C LEU A 601 27.68 62.30 9.67
N LYS A 602 28.43 61.32 9.15
CA LYS A 602 29.90 61.32 9.16
C LYS A 602 30.49 62.52 8.40
N ALA A 603 29.88 62.92 7.29
CA ALA A 603 30.28 64.12 6.56
C ALA A 603 29.95 65.40 7.35
N GLU A 604 28.76 65.49 7.94
CA GLU A 604 28.33 66.63 8.78
C GLU A 604 29.25 66.82 10.01
N VAL A 605 29.70 65.73 10.63
CA VAL A 605 30.63 65.76 11.78
C VAL A 605 31.94 66.46 11.43
N GLU A 606 32.53 66.20 10.26
CA GLU A 606 33.78 66.85 9.84
C GLU A 606 33.59 68.33 9.46
N GLU A 607 32.45 68.68 8.87
CA GLU A 607 32.10 70.09 8.63
C GLU A 607 31.89 70.86 9.96
N LEU A 608 31.15 70.26 10.91
CA LEU A 608 30.92 70.86 12.23
C LEU A 608 32.21 71.01 13.03
N LYS A 609 33.10 70.00 13.05
CA LYS A 609 34.44 70.11 13.65
C LYS A 609 35.20 71.32 13.15
N LYS A 610 35.41 71.38 11.83
CA LYS A 610 36.16 72.48 11.19
C LYS A 610 35.49 73.82 11.46
N GLY A 611 34.17 73.91 11.29
CA GLY A 611 33.41 75.13 11.49
C GLY A 611 33.40 75.62 12.94
N ILE A 612 33.48 74.73 13.93
CA ILE A 612 33.54 75.06 15.36
C ILE A 612 34.97 75.47 15.76
N ASP A 613 35.99 74.69 15.42
CA ASP A 613 37.39 75.06 15.73
C ASP A 613 37.79 76.37 15.04
N GLU A 614 37.32 76.66 13.82
CA GLU A 614 37.54 77.96 13.18
C GLU A 614 36.97 79.12 13.99
N ASP A 615 35.76 79.00 14.53
CA ASP A 615 35.11 80.08 15.28
C ASP A 615 35.69 80.23 16.69
N VAL A 616 36.00 79.11 17.36
CA VAL A 616 36.75 79.10 18.62
C VAL A 616 38.10 79.82 18.45
N ASN A 617 38.84 79.54 17.37
CA ASN A 617 40.12 80.20 17.09
C ASN A 617 39.96 81.69 16.73
N LYS A 618 38.85 82.11 16.11
CA LYS A 618 38.53 83.54 15.87
C LYS A 618 38.20 84.27 17.17
N ILE A 619 37.46 83.63 18.08
CA ILE A 619 37.07 84.20 19.38
C ILE A 619 38.25 84.31 20.37
N LEU A 620 39.19 83.35 20.33
CA LEU A 620 40.38 83.33 21.20
C LEU A 620 41.51 84.28 20.75
N LYS A 621 41.49 84.77 19.50
CA LYS A 621 42.50 85.72 19.02
C LYS A 621 42.22 87.13 19.55
N PRO A 622 43.18 87.79 20.21
CA PRO A 622 43.03 89.20 20.57
C PRO A 622 43.08 90.07 19.30
N PHE A 623 42.02 90.86 19.11
CA PHE A 623 42.03 92.08 18.31
C PHE A 623 42.48 93.25 19.18
#